data_AF-A0A959G1M4-F1
#
_entry.id   AF-A0A959G1M4-F1
#
_cell.length_a   1.000
_cell.length_b   1.000
_cell.length_c   1.000
_cell.angle_alpha   90.00
_cell.angle_beta   90.00
_cell.angle_gamma   90.00
#
_symmetry.space_group_name_H-M   'P 1'
#
loop_
_entity.id
_entity.type
_entity.pdbx_description
1 polymer ?
#
loop_
_entity_poly.entity_id
_entity_poly.type
_entity_poly.pdbx_seq_one_letter_code
_entity_poly.pdbx_strand_id
1 'polypeptide(L)'
;MKSIHFFIPAIAMLAGCTSHKGINKSELTSSPEEISQLVIEELLSRQEFAMYDVEEVHALHYAEVCTAYGAVKVAASLKDKNTIQRVQERYDRIEEEEIPNTANHVDANVYGILPLELYLHNNDRKYLDQGIALADGQWRDPLPNGL
;
A
#
# COMPACT_ATOMS: atom_id res chain seq x y z
N MET A 1 51.74 -6.14 46.76
CA MET A 1 50.45 -5.49 46.46
C MET A 1 49.95 -5.95 45.09
N LYS A 2 49.03 -6.93 45.04
CA LYS A 2 48.19 -7.22 43.87
C LYS A 2 46.86 -7.74 44.43
N SER A 3 45.83 -6.91 44.33
CA SER A 3 44.46 -7.21 44.78
C SER A 3 43.84 -8.22 43.80
N ILE A 4 43.38 -9.36 44.30
CA ILE A 4 42.60 -10.33 43.52
C ILE A 4 41.13 -9.95 43.73
N HIS A 5 40.54 -9.29 42.73
CA HIS A 5 39.10 -9.04 42.71
C HIS A 5 38.40 -10.26 42.10
N PHE A 6 37.64 -10.98 42.92
CA PHE A 6 36.69 -12.00 42.47
C PHE A 6 35.51 -11.27 41.80
N PHE A 7 35.47 -11.28 40.47
CA PHE A 7 34.32 -10.83 39.69
C PHE A 7 33.31 -11.99 39.63
N ILE A 8 32.20 -11.89 40.36
CA ILE A 8 31.05 -12.78 40.22
C ILE A 8 30.10 -12.10 39.22
N PRO A 9 29.87 -12.63 38.01
CA PRO A 9 28.81 -12.11 37.16
C PRO A 9 27.48 -12.64 37.70
N ALA A 10 26.71 -11.76 38.32
CA ALA A 10 25.30 -12.01 38.60
C ALA A 10 24.53 -12.00 37.26
N ILE A 11 24.34 -13.19 36.68
CA ILE A 11 23.44 -13.38 35.54
C ILE A 11 22.01 -13.32 36.11
N ALA A 12 21.41 -12.14 36.03
CA ALA A 12 19.97 -11.98 36.24
C ALA A 12 19.25 -12.43 34.95
N MET A 13 18.85 -13.70 34.88
CA MET A 13 17.86 -14.16 33.90
C MET A 13 16.51 -13.53 34.27
N LEU A 14 16.17 -12.40 33.63
CA LEU A 14 14.79 -11.93 33.58
C LEU A 14 14.02 -12.86 32.63
N ALA A 15 13.41 -13.89 33.18
CA ALA A 15 12.34 -14.63 32.53
C ALA A 15 11.14 -13.68 32.38
N GLY A 16 11.13 -12.93 31.28
CA GLY A 16 9.97 -12.17 30.84
C GLY A 16 8.88 -13.14 30.41
N CYS A 17 8.05 -13.59 31.35
CA CYS A 17 6.75 -14.14 31.04
C CYS A 17 5.91 -13.01 30.46
N THR A 18 6.00 -12.77 29.14
CA THR A 18 5.00 -11.98 28.44
C THR A 18 3.71 -12.78 28.48
N SER A 19 2.84 -12.46 29.44
CA SER A 19 1.44 -12.81 29.34
C SER A 19 0.95 -12.19 28.04
N HIS A 20 0.75 -13.01 27.00
CA HIS A 20 -0.11 -12.61 25.89
C HIS A 20 -1.49 -12.45 26.50
N LYS A 21 -1.81 -11.23 26.94
CA LYS A 21 -3.18 -10.80 27.17
C LYS A 21 -3.89 -11.07 25.85
N GLY A 22 -4.69 -12.14 25.81
CA GLY A 22 -5.53 -12.42 24.66
C GLY A 22 -6.34 -11.16 24.39
N ILE A 23 -6.25 -10.65 23.17
CA ILE A 23 -7.01 -9.48 22.75
C ILE A 23 -8.48 -9.78 23.04
N ASN A 24 -9.08 -9.02 23.94
CA ASN A 24 -10.48 -9.20 24.27
C ASN A 24 -11.27 -8.66 23.06
N LYS A 25 -11.95 -9.55 22.32
CA LYS A 25 -12.66 -9.18 21.08
C LYS A 25 -13.65 -8.02 21.26
N SER A 26 -14.10 -7.77 22.50
CA SER A 26 -14.98 -6.65 22.85
C SER A 26 -14.29 -5.28 22.89
N GLU A 27 -12.95 -5.21 22.80
CA GLU A 27 -12.18 -3.95 22.69
C GLU A 27 -12.01 -3.50 21.23
N LEU A 28 -12.43 -4.32 20.26
CA LEU A 28 -12.51 -3.94 18.84
C LEU A 28 -13.79 -3.11 18.60
N THR A 29 -13.91 -1.96 19.28
CA THR A 29 -15.06 -1.06 19.16
C THR A 29 -14.87 0.02 18.09
N SER A 30 -13.81 -0.05 17.29
CA SER A 30 -13.55 0.95 16.27
C SER A 30 -14.54 0.86 15.12
N SER A 31 -15.07 2.00 14.70
CA SER A 31 -15.94 2.10 13.53
C SER A 31 -15.17 1.78 12.24
N PRO A 32 -15.85 1.35 11.16
CA PRO A 32 -15.21 1.19 9.85
C PRO A 32 -14.50 2.47 9.37
N GLU A 33 -15.02 3.64 9.74
CA GLU A 33 -14.42 4.94 9.43
C GLU A 33 -13.07 5.12 10.14
N GLU A 34 -13.01 4.90 11.46
CA GLU A 34 -11.77 5.00 12.25
C GLU A 34 -10.71 4.00 11.75
N ILE A 35 -11.10 2.75 11.46
CA ILE A 35 -10.16 1.75 10.94
C ILE A 35 -9.66 2.16 9.55
N SER A 36 -10.54 2.66 8.69
CA SER A 36 -10.14 3.10 7.35
C SER A 36 -9.17 4.27 7.43
N GLN A 37 -9.42 5.24 8.31
CA GLN A 37 -8.50 6.36 8.52
C GLN A 37 -7.11 5.87 8.94
N LEU A 38 -7.00 4.90 9.85
CA LEU A 38 -5.70 4.34 10.24
C LEU A 38 -4.95 3.70 9.07
N VAL A 39 -5.64 2.93 8.23
CA VAL A 39 -5.04 2.29 7.05
C VAL A 39 -4.63 3.33 6.01
N ILE A 40 -5.46 4.35 5.78
CA ILE A 40 -5.20 5.43 4.84
C ILE A 40 -3.98 6.25 5.28
N GLU A 41 -3.93 6.64 6.56
CA GLU A 41 -2.80 7.41 7.09
C GLU A 41 -1.50 6.60 7.07
N GLU A 42 -1.56 5.29 7.35
CA GLU A 42 -0.40 4.43 7.21
C GLU A 42 0.08 4.39 5.75
N LEU A 43 -0.80 4.14 4.78
CA LEU A 43 -0.47 4.18 3.35
C LEU A 43 0.18 5.51 2.94
N LEU A 44 -0.42 6.64 3.35
CA LEU A 44 0.06 7.98 3.00
C LEU A 44 1.39 8.35 3.70
N SER A 45 1.71 7.69 4.82
CA SER A 45 2.96 7.89 5.55
C SER A 45 4.18 7.19 4.94
N ARG A 46 3.95 6.19 4.07
CA ARG A 46 5.03 5.42 3.44
C ARG A 46 5.85 6.32 2.51
N GLN A 47 7.18 6.21 2.54
CA GLN A 47 8.02 6.93 1.57
C GLN A 47 8.07 6.19 0.24
N GLU A 48 8.28 4.88 0.31
CA GLU A 48 8.37 3.98 -0.85
C GLU A 48 7.00 3.38 -1.19
N PHE A 49 6.89 2.88 -2.42
CA PHE A 49 5.76 2.05 -2.84
C PHE A 49 6.10 0.57 -2.58
N ALA A 50 5.09 -0.24 -2.27
CA ALA A 50 5.28 -1.68 -2.40
C ALA A 50 5.33 -2.05 -3.89
N MET A 51 6.42 -2.73 -4.28
CA MET A 51 6.75 -3.04 -5.67
C MET A 51 6.83 -4.55 -5.88
N TYR A 52 6.48 -5.00 -7.08
CA TYR A 52 7.08 -6.19 -7.66
C TYR A 52 8.50 -5.86 -8.11
N ASP A 53 9.44 -6.69 -7.69
CA ASP A 53 10.82 -6.69 -8.15
C ASP A 53 11.27 -8.14 -8.32
N VAL A 54 10.67 -8.82 -9.30
CA VAL A 54 10.84 -10.26 -9.52
C VAL A 54 10.93 -10.56 -11.02
N GLU A 55 12.00 -11.26 -11.40
CA GLU A 55 12.24 -11.70 -12.79
C GLU A 55 12.11 -10.56 -13.81
N GLU A 56 11.07 -10.57 -14.64
CA GLU A 56 10.81 -9.57 -15.68
C GLU A 56 9.73 -8.54 -15.26
N VAL A 57 9.19 -8.67 -14.05
CA VAL A 57 8.12 -7.81 -13.51
C VAL A 57 8.69 -6.83 -12.50
N HIS A 58 8.84 -5.57 -12.94
CA HIS A 58 9.11 -4.41 -12.11
C HIS A 58 7.92 -3.44 -12.28
N ALA A 59 7.05 -3.41 -11.26
CA ALA A 59 5.80 -2.67 -11.28
C ALA A 59 5.30 -2.41 -9.86
N LEU A 60 4.32 -1.51 -9.68
CA LEU A 60 3.59 -1.41 -8.42
C LEU A 60 2.95 -2.76 -8.06
N HIS A 61 3.08 -3.15 -6.81
CA HIS A 61 2.45 -4.36 -6.32
C HIS A 61 0.93 -4.15 -6.22
N TYR A 62 0.11 -5.11 -6.65
CA TYR A 62 -1.35 -4.95 -6.65
C TYR A 62 -1.92 -4.58 -5.28
N ALA A 63 -1.31 -5.06 -4.20
CA ALA A 63 -1.72 -4.72 -2.83
C ALA A 63 -1.57 -3.21 -2.51
N GLU A 64 -0.53 -2.54 -3.03
CA GLU A 64 -0.36 -1.08 -2.90
C GLU A 64 -1.52 -0.36 -3.61
N VAL A 65 -1.78 -0.75 -4.86
CA VAL A 65 -2.84 -0.18 -5.70
C VAL A 65 -4.22 -0.42 -5.09
N CYS A 66 -4.54 -1.64 -4.68
CA CYS A 66 -5.84 -1.99 -4.09
C CYS A 66 -6.07 -1.22 -2.78
N THR A 67 -5.02 -1.00 -1.98
CA THR A 67 -5.12 -0.20 -0.76
C THR A 67 -5.46 1.25 -1.09
N ALA A 68 -4.80 1.85 -2.09
CA ALA A 68 -5.09 3.21 -2.52
C ALA A 68 -6.46 3.36 -3.20
N TYR A 69 -6.84 2.41 -4.05
CA TYR A 69 -8.17 2.38 -4.64
C TYR A 69 -9.23 2.36 -3.54
N GLY A 70 -9.09 1.46 -2.56
CA GLY A 70 -9.95 1.41 -1.38
C GLY A 70 -9.97 2.72 -0.59
N ALA A 71 -8.82 3.37 -0.40
CA ALA A 71 -8.71 4.67 0.25
C ALA A 71 -9.56 5.74 -0.46
N VAL A 72 -9.48 5.82 -1.80
CA VAL A 72 -10.29 6.77 -2.59
C VAL A 72 -11.78 6.44 -2.47
N LYS A 73 -12.18 5.15 -2.53
CA LYS A 73 -13.60 4.76 -2.36
C LYS A 73 -14.16 5.18 -1.01
N VAL A 74 -13.42 4.93 0.07
CA VAL A 74 -13.86 5.28 1.42
C VAL A 74 -13.91 6.79 1.58
N ALA A 75 -12.87 7.52 1.18
CA ALA A 75 -12.83 8.97 1.23
C ALA A 75 -13.99 9.60 0.45
N ALA A 76 -14.31 9.08 -0.74
CA ALA A 76 -15.46 9.51 -1.52
C ALA A 76 -16.79 9.28 -0.78
N SER A 77 -16.96 8.12 -0.14
CA SER A 77 -18.17 7.81 0.64
C SER A 77 -18.35 8.73 1.85
N LEU A 78 -17.25 9.15 2.46
CA LEU A 78 -17.20 10.10 3.58
C LEU A 78 -17.19 11.57 3.12
N LYS A 79 -17.16 11.83 1.81
CA LYS A 79 -17.02 13.16 1.19
C LYS A 79 -15.73 13.88 1.60
N ASP A 80 -14.69 13.12 1.95
CA ASP A 80 -13.38 13.62 2.31
C ASP A 80 -12.53 13.86 1.05
N LYS A 81 -12.65 15.07 0.50
CA LYS A 81 -11.86 15.49 -0.67
C LYS A 81 -10.38 15.65 -0.36
N ASN A 82 -10.01 15.92 0.89
CA ASN A 82 -8.61 16.12 1.26
C ASN A 82 -7.83 14.80 1.16
N THR A 83 -8.42 13.70 1.65
CA THR A 83 -7.82 12.37 1.50
C THR A 83 -7.68 11.97 0.03
N ILE A 84 -8.69 12.22 -0.81
CA ILE A 84 -8.59 11.92 -2.25
C ILE A 84 -7.42 12.68 -2.88
N GLN A 85 -7.28 13.98 -2.58
CA GLN A 85 -6.18 14.80 -3.08
C GLN A 85 -4.82 14.27 -2.59
N ARG A 86 -4.67 13.91 -1.32
CA ARG A 86 -3.41 13.37 -0.79
C ARG A 86 -3.03 12.03 -1.42
N VAL A 87 -4.01 11.17 -1.69
CA VAL A 87 -3.78 9.93 -2.46
C VAL A 87 -3.36 10.29 -3.88
N GLN A 88 -4.04 11.23 -4.55
CA GLN A 88 -3.65 11.68 -5.88
C GLN A 88 -2.19 12.16 -5.92
N GLU A 89 -1.80 13.08 -5.02
CA GLU A 89 -0.45 13.63 -4.91
C GLU A 89 0.60 12.54 -4.69
N ARG A 90 0.29 11.52 -3.87
CA ARG A 90 1.19 10.37 -3.68
C ARG A 90 1.42 9.64 -5.00
N TYR A 91 0.38 9.40 -5.79
CA TYR A 91 0.46 8.57 -6.99
C TYR A 91 0.88 9.35 -8.25
N ASP A 92 0.86 10.67 -8.24
CA ASP A 92 1.51 11.50 -9.27
C ASP A 92 3.03 11.28 -9.32
N ARG A 93 3.64 10.93 -8.17
CA ARG A 93 5.06 10.58 -8.07
C ARG A 93 5.48 9.43 -9.00
N ILE A 94 4.56 8.57 -9.43
CA ILE A 94 4.88 7.44 -10.31
C ILE A 94 5.48 7.92 -11.62
N GLU A 95 4.91 8.97 -12.21
CA GLU A 95 5.45 9.55 -13.44
C GLU A 95 6.71 10.37 -13.15
N GLU A 96 6.73 11.13 -12.05
CA GLU A 96 7.86 11.99 -11.68
C GLU A 96 9.13 11.20 -11.35
N GLU A 97 8.98 10.04 -10.71
CA GLU A 97 10.05 9.13 -10.31
C GLU A 97 10.32 8.04 -11.36
N GLU A 98 9.64 8.10 -12.52
CA GLU A 98 9.75 7.14 -13.62
C GLU A 98 9.59 5.67 -13.15
N ILE A 99 8.66 5.45 -12.21
CA ILE A 99 8.41 4.11 -11.65
C ILE A 99 7.92 3.19 -12.78
N PRO A 100 8.60 2.06 -13.01
CA PRO A 100 8.34 1.26 -14.19
C PRO A 100 7.06 0.42 -14.04
N ASN A 101 6.55 -0.04 -15.19
CA ASN A 101 5.60 -1.14 -15.29
C ASN A 101 6.04 -2.02 -16.48
N THR A 102 6.98 -2.93 -16.23
CA THR A 102 7.79 -3.59 -17.28
C THR A 102 7.15 -4.79 -17.94
N ALA A 103 6.09 -5.36 -17.37
CA ALA A 103 5.46 -6.58 -17.87
C ALA A 103 3.98 -6.38 -18.12
N ASN A 104 3.47 -6.91 -19.24
CA ASN A 104 2.04 -6.98 -19.49
C ASN A 104 1.41 -8.11 -18.65
N HIS A 105 1.44 -7.94 -17.34
CA HIS A 105 0.95 -8.91 -16.35
C HIS A 105 -0.28 -8.35 -15.64
N VAL A 106 -1.29 -9.19 -15.42
CA VAL A 106 -2.57 -8.77 -14.82
C VAL A 106 -2.38 -8.08 -13.47
N ASP A 107 -1.51 -8.60 -12.60
CA ASP A 107 -1.23 -8.01 -11.29
C ASP A 107 -0.50 -6.67 -11.36
N ALA A 108 0.22 -6.38 -12.45
CA ALA A 108 0.87 -5.09 -12.65
C ALA A 108 -0.11 -4.08 -13.27
N ASN A 109 -0.89 -4.52 -14.27
CA ASN A 109 -1.88 -3.72 -14.97
C ASN A 109 -3.09 -3.34 -14.12
N VAL A 110 -3.34 -4.07 -13.01
CA VAL A 110 -4.34 -3.67 -12.01
C VAL A 110 -4.13 -2.25 -11.50
N TYR A 111 -2.91 -1.70 -11.61
CA TYR A 111 -2.63 -0.28 -11.36
C TYR A 111 -3.68 0.64 -12.00
N GLY A 112 -4.17 0.32 -13.20
CA GLY A 112 -5.16 1.11 -13.94
C GLY A 112 -6.48 1.38 -13.21
N ILE A 113 -6.86 0.59 -12.19
CA ILE A 113 -8.10 0.85 -11.43
C ILE A 113 -8.01 2.14 -10.61
N LEU A 114 -6.83 2.51 -10.14
CA LEU A 114 -6.62 3.69 -9.32
C LEU A 114 -6.76 4.99 -10.11
N PRO A 115 -6.06 5.21 -11.25
CA PRO A 115 -6.24 6.41 -12.04
C PRO A 115 -7.68 6.51 -12.60
N LEU A 116 -8.32 5.40 -12.98
CA LEU A 116 -9.74 5.44 -13.37
C LEU A 116 -10.64 5.93 -12.23
N GLU A 117 -10.42 5.50 -10.99
CA GLU A 117 -11.19 6.02 -9.85
C GLU A 117 -10.88 7.50 -9.57
N LEU A 118 -9.61 7.92 -9.62
CA LEU A 118 -9.24 9.33 -9.44
C LEU A 118 -9.92 10.23 -10.47
N TYR A 119 -9.96 9.80 -11.74
CA TYR A 119 -10.66 10.51 -12.82
C TYR A 119 -12.14 10.78 -12.48
N LEU A 120 -12.83 9.84 -11.83
CA LEU A 120 -14.24 10.03 -11.45
C LEU A 120 -14.44 11.18 -10.44
N HIS A 121 -13.41 11.56 -9.69
CA HIS A 121 -13.48 12.62 -8.67
C HIS A 121 -12.91 13.95 -9.14
N ASN A 122 -11.87 13.95 -9.97
CA ASN A 122 -11.17 15.16 -10.41
C ASN A 122 -11.44 15.55 -11.88
N ASN A 123 -11.98 14.64 -12.70
CA ASN A 123 -12.16 14.77 -14.16
C ASN A 123 -10.87 15.08 -14.93
N ASP A 124 -9.70 14.74 -14.36
CA ASP A 124 -8.42 14.92 -15.04
C ASP A 124 -8.19 13.79 -16.05
N ARG A 125 -8.22 14.17 -17.33
CA ARG A 125 -8.06 13.26 -18.47
C ARG A 125 -6.76 12.46 -18.42
N LYS A 126 -5.71 12.99 -17.79
CA LYS A 126 -4.46 12.26 -17.57
C LYS A 126 -4.72 10.87 -16.98
N TYR A 127 -5.52 10.80 -15.92
CA TYR A 127 -5.80 9.54 -15.25
C TYR A 127 -6.75 8.63 -16.05
N LEU A 128 -7.68 9.22 -16.82
CA LEU A 128 -8.49 8.44 -17.75
C LEU A 128 -7.59 7.75 -18.78
N ASP A 129 -6.72 8.52 -19.42
CA ASP A 129 -5.85 8.02 -20.49
C ASP A 129 -4.87 6.97 -19.94
N GLN A 130 -4.30 7.21 -18.76
CA GLN A 130 -3.41 6.26 -18.08
C GLN A 130 -4.12 4.94 -17.75
N GLY A 131 -5.31 5.00 -17.16
CA GLY A 131 -6.08 3.82 -16.77
C GLY A 131 -6.55 3.00 -17.97
N ILE A 132 -7.02 3.65 -19.03
CA ILE A 132 -7.43 2.99 -20.27
C ILE A 132 -6.22 2.36 -20.98
N ALA A 133 -5.06 3.04 -21.02
CA ALA A 133 -3.87 2.48 -21.65
C ALA A 133 -3.42 1.15 -21.03
N LEU A 134 -3.54 1.01 -19.71
CA LEU A 134 -3.22 -0.24 -18.99
C LEU A 134 -4.29 -1.32 -19.25
N ALA A 135 -5.57 -0.94 -19.25
CA ALA A 135 -6.67 -1.85 -19.56
C ALA A 135 -6.56 -2.41 -20.98
N ASP A 136 -6.35 -1.55 -21.98
CA ASP A 136 -6.16 -1.95 -23.38
C ASP A 136 -4.83 -2.70 -23.58
N GLY A 137 -3.79 -2.34 -22.82
CA GLY A 137 -2.49 -3.01 -22.82
C GLY A 137 -2.60 -4.49 -22.51
N GLN A 138 -3.39 -4.85 -21.48
CA GLN A 138 -3.63 -6.25 -21.09
C GLN A 138 -4.09 -7.11 -22.28
N TRP A 139 -4.95 -6.56 -23.14
CA TRP A 139 -5.59 -7.30 -24.23
C TRP A 139 -4.84 -7.22 -25.56
N ARG A 140 -3.67 -6.58 -25.61
CA ARG A 140 -2.92 -6.40 -26.85
C ARG A 140 -2.30 -7.70 -27.38
N ASP A 141 -1.86 -8.57 -26.48
CA ASP A 141 -1.24 -9.85 -26.80
C ASP A 141 -1.63 -10.92 -25.76
N PRO A 142 -2.90 -11.39 -25.77
CA PRO A 142 -3.37 -12.36 -24.81
C PRO A 142 -2.76 -13.75 -25.09
N LEU A 143 -2.54 -14.50 -24.03
CA LEU A 143 -2.16 -15.90 -24.06
C LEU A 143 -3.23 -16.75 -24.79
N PRO A 144 -2.89 -17.96 -25.26
CA PRO A 144 -3.84 -18.84 -25.95
C PRO A 144 -5.10 -19.20 -25.15
N ASN A 145 -5.07 -19.08 -23.82
CA ASN A 145 -6.21 -19.30 -22.94
C ASN A 145 -7.08 -18.04 -22.74
N GLY A 146 -6.75 -16.93 -23.40
CA GLY A 146 -7.48 -15.67 -23.33
C GLY A 146 -7.16 -14.81 -22.11
N LEU A 147 -6.05 -15.08 -21.41
CA LEU A 147 -5.50 -14.22 -20.34
C LEU A 147 -4.35 -13.35 -20.84
#